data_AF-C6HWR1-F1
#
_entry.id   AF-C6HWR1-F1
#
_cell.length_a   1.000
_cell.length_b   1.000
_cell.length_c   1.000
_cell.angle_alpha   90.00
_cell.angle_beta   90.00
_cell.angle_gamma   90.00
#
_symmetry.space_group_name_H-M   'P 1'
#
loop_
_entity.id
_entity.type
_entity.pdbx_description
1 polymer ?
#
loop_
_entity_poly.entity_id
_entity_poly.type
_entity_poly.pdbx_seq_one_letter_code
_entity_poly.pdbx_strand_id
1 'polypeptide(L)'
;MKRRQAFRFNVRPTDTQERIFRQFAGAFRFVHNRALALEIDRHASGEARLGYVGTANLLPLWKRDPETVWLSGVHSQILQQSLKDLDRAYKNFFEKRAGFPKFRRKGENDSFRFPQGARLDEPNARIWCQWE
;
A
#
# COMPACT_ATOMS: atom_id res chain seq x y z
N MET A 1 24.78 -12.57 17.72
CA MET A 1 23.41 -12.90 17.25
C MET A 1 22.59 -11.61 17.15
N LYS A 2 22.02 -11.26 15.98
CA LYS A 2 21.30 -9.99 15.80
C LYS A 2 19.87 -10.12 16.36
N ARG A 3 19.57 -9.47 17.49
CA ARG A 3 18.22 -9.46 18.08
C ARG A 3 17.31 -8.57 17.23
N ARG A 4 16.21 -9.13 16.71
CA ARG A 4 15.16 -8.36 16.02
C ARG A 4 14.14 -7.94 17.07
N GLN A 5 13.90 -6.63 17.20
CA GLN A 5 12.88 -6.06 18.10
C GLN A 5 11.93 -5.19 17.28
N ALA A 6 10.67 -5.16 17.70
CA ALA A 6 9.64 -4.29 17.15
C ALA A 6 8.91 -3.62 18.30
N PHE A 7 8.54 -2.36 18.10
CA PHE A 7 7.80 -1.57 19.07
C PHE A 7 6.44 -1.20 18.49
N ARG A 8 5.42 -1.18 19.35
CA ARG A 8 4.07 -0.78 18.99
C ARG A 8 3.66 0.40 19.85
N PHE A 9 3.26 1.47 19.19
CA PHE A 9 2.83 2.71 19.83
C PHE A 9 1.42 3.06 19.40
N ASN A 10 0.69 3.74 20.28
CA ASN A 10 -0.55 4.42 19.90
C ASN A 10 -0.21 5.88 19.60
N VAL A 11 -0.45 6.32 18.36
CA VAL A 11 -0.20 7.70 17.94
C VAL A 11 -1.41 8.57 18.26
N ARG A 12 -1.17 9.82 18.64
CA ARG A 12 -2.21 10.85 18.82
C ARG A 12 -2.10 11.86 17.69
N PRO A 13 -2.66 11.56 16.51
CA PRO A 13 -2.62 12.48 15.37
C PRO A 13 -3.48 13.72 15.64
N THR A 14 -3.13 14.82 14.99
CA THR A 14 -4.05 15.97 14.83
C THR A 14 -5.11 15.64 13.78
N ASP A 15 -6.22 16.39 13.75
CA ASP A 15 -7.29 16.20 12.75
C ASP A 15 -6.76 16.22 11.31
N THR A 16 -5.80 17.10 11.03
CA THR A 16 -5.12 17.17 9.73
C THR A 16 -4.36 15.89 9.42
N GLN A 17 -3.61 15.35 10.38
CA GLN A 17 -2.87 14.10 10.22
C GLN A 17 -3.81 12.90 10.05
N GLU A 18 -4.91 12.84 10.81
CA GLU A 18 -5.93 11.80 10.63
C GLU A 18 -6.50 11.81 9.21
N ARG A 19 -6.81 12.99 8.67
CA ARG A 19 -7.31 13.13 7.30
C ARG A 19 -6.29 12.60 6.30
N ILE A 20 -5.00 12.92 6.47
CA ILE A 20 -3.92 12.41 5.62
C ILE A 20 -3.81 10.88 5.72
N PHE A 21 -3.86 10.31 6.92
CA PHE A 21 -3.80 8.86 7.11
C PHE A 21 -5.00 8.15 6.47
N ARG A 22 -6.20 8.73 6.56
CA ARG A 22 -7.39 8.22 5.87
C ARG A 22 -7.23 8.29 4.35
N GLN A 23 -6.65 9.36 3.80
CA GLN A 23 -6.32 9.46 2.38
C GLN A 23 -5.29 8.38 1.97
N PHE A 24 -4.24 8.17 2.76
CA PHE A 24 -3.24 7.13 2.51
C PHE A 24 -3.84 5.73 2.51
N ALA A 25 -4.65 5.38 3.51
CA ALA A 25 -5.36 4.10 3.56
C ALA A 25 -6.33 3.93 2.37
N GLY A 26 -7.04 5.00 1.99
CA GLY A 26 -7.91 5.01 0.83
C GLY A 26 -7.16 4.77 -0.49
N ALA A 27 -6.05 5.46 -0.70
CA ALA A 27 -5.20 5.32 -1.87
C ALA A 27 -4.55 3.94 -1.95
N PHE A 28 -4.08 3.42 -0.81
CA PHE A 28 -3.56 2.07 -0.68
C PHE A 28 -4.61 1.03 -1.12
N ARG A 29 -5.83 1.13 -0.56
CA ARG A 29 -6.95 0.26 -0.95
C ARG A 29 -7.27 0.36 -2.44
N PHE A 30 -7.34 1.58 -2.98
CA PHE A 30 -7.64 1.81 -4.38
C PHE A 30 -6.60 1.15 -5.30
N VAL A 31 -5.32 1.39 -5.05
CA VAL A 31 -4.22 0.83 -5.85
C VAL A 31 -4.20 -0.70 -5.77
N HIS A 32 -4.41 -1.29 -4.59
CA HIS A 32 -4.57 -2.75 -4.44
C HIS A 32 -5.68 -3.28 -5.33
N ASN A 33 -6.87 -2.67 -5.26
CA ASN A 33 -8.05 -3.13 -5.96
C ASN A 33 -7.92 -2.95 -7.48
N ARG A 34 -7.42 -1.80 -7.95
CA ARG A 34 -7.20 -1.52 -9.38
C ARG A 34 -6.19 -2.51 -9.98
N ALA A 35 -5.11 -2.81 -9.27
CA ALA A 35 -4.14 -3.80 -9.71
C ALA A 35 -4.70 -5.22 -9.69
N LEU A 36 -5.50 -5.60 -8.68
CA LEU A 36 -6.15 -6.91 -8.63
C LEU A 36 -7.14 -7.10 -9.80
N ALA A 37 -7.98 -6.09 -10.08
CA ALA A 37 -8.90 -6.11 -11.20
C ALA A 37 -8.15 -6.31 -12.54
N LEU A 38 -7.09 -5.53 -12.75
CA LEU A 38 -6.25 -5.67 -13.95
C LEU A 38 -5.66 -7.08 -14.10
N GLU A 39 -5.14 -7.68 -13.02
CA GLU A 39 -4.57 -9.03 -13.08
C GLU A 39 -5.66 -10.10 -13.35
N ILE A 40 -6.88 -9.90 -12.86
CA ILE A 40 -8.04 -10.75 -13.15
C ILE A 40 -8.41 -10.66 -14.63
N ASP A 41 -8.54 -9.44 -15.17
CA ASP A 41 -8.89 -9.21 -16.57
C ASP A 41 -7.84 -9.80 -17.52
N ARG A 42 -6.56 -9.60 -17.19
CA ARG A 42 -5.43 -10.19 -17.95
C ARG A 42 -5.50 -11.71 -17.97
N HIS A 43 -5.73 -12.34 -16.82
CA HIS A 43 -5.88 -13.78 -16.74
C HIS A 43 -7.07 -14.28 -17.56
N ALA A 44 -8.21 -13.58 -17.52
CA ALA A 44 -9.38 -13.91 -18.33
C ALA A 44 -9.08 -13.83 -19.85
N SER A 45 -8.22 -12.89 -20.26
CA SER A 45 -7.73 -12.75 -21.63
C SER A 45 -6.58 -13.71 -21.99
N GLY A 46 -6.19 -14.62 -21.11
CA GLY A 46 -5.08 -15.56 -21.32
C GLY A 46 -3.68 -14.93 -21.25
N GLU A 47 -3.59 -13.70 -20.75
CA GLU A 47 -2.32 -12.98 -20.61
C GLU A 47 -1.60 -13.35 -19.32
N ALA A 48 -0.27 -13.26 -19.36
CA ALA A 48 0.56 -13.46 -18.18
C ALA A 48 0.36 -12.34 -17.15
N ARG A 49 0.50 -12.74 -15.88
CA ARG A 49 0.46 -11.86 -14.71
C ARG A 49 1.58 -10.81 -14.77
N LEU A 50 1.27 -9.55 -14.47
CA LEU A 50 2.25 -8.47 -14.44
C LEU A 50 3.20 -8.54 -13.24
N GLY A 51 2.69 -9.00 -12.09
CA GLY A 51 3.44 -9.00 -10.85
C GLY A 51 3.72 -7.59 -10.33
N TYR A 52 4.59 -7.50 -9.33
CA TYR A 52 4.94 -6.21 -8.74
C TYR A 52 5.59 -5.24 -9.75
N VAL A 53 6.55 -5.71 -10.55
CA VAL A 53 7.30 -4.83 -11.46
C VAL A 53 6.39 -4.23 -12.52
N GLY A 54 5.56 -5.07 -13.17
CA GLY A 54 4.63 -4.59 -14.20
C GLY A 54 3.59 -3.62 -13.64
N THR A 55 2.97 -3.96 -12.50
CA THR A 55 1.98 -3.06 -11.88
C THR A 55 2.61 -1.75 -11.35
N ALA A 56 3.84 -1.79 -10.83
CA ALA A 56 4.55 -0.59 -10.37
C ALA A 56 4.89 0.36 -11.53
N ASN A 57 5.20 -0.18 -12.72
CA ASN A 57 5.44 0.63 -13.92
C ASN A 57 4.18 1.34 -14.43
N LEU A 58 2.98 0.90 -14.03
CA LEU A 58 1.72 1.57 -14.34
C LEU A 58 1.39 2.72 -13.37
N LEU A 59 2.00 2.77 -12.18
CA LEU A 59 1.72 3.83 -11.20
C LEU A 59 1.94 5.25 -11.75
N PRO A 60 3.02 5.56 -12.49
CA PRO A 60 3.19 6.88 -13.10
C PRO A 60 2.05 7.25 -14.05
N LEU A 61 1.50 6.27 -14.79
CA LEU A 61 0.37 6.50 -15.69
C LEU A 61 -0.90 6.79 -14.89
N TRP A 62 -1.20 5.99 -13.86
CA TRP A 62 -2.35 6.26 -12.98
C TRP A 62 -2.24 7.61 -12.26
N LYS A 63 -1.03 8.05 -11.90
CA LYS A 63 -0.84 9.38 -11.31
C LYS A 63 -1.07 10.55 -12.28
N ARG A 64 -1.07 10.30 -13.58
CA ARG A 64 -1.28 11.32 -14.64
C ARG A 64 -2.69 11.28 -15.24
N ASP A 65 -3.38 10.15 -15.09
CA ASP A 65 -4.77 9.95 -15.52
C ASP A 65 -5.70 10.93 -14.76
N PRO A 66 -6.54 11.72 -15.46
CA PRO A 66 -7.47 12.66 -14.83
C PRO A 66 -8.37 12.04 -13.76
N GLU A 67 -8.78 10.78 -13.91
CA GLU A 67 -9.66 10.10 -12.94
C GLU A 67 -8.92 9.71 -11.66
N THR A 68 -7.60 9.53 -11.74
CA THR A 68 -6.77 9.05 -10.63
C THR A 68 -5.61 9.98 -10.27
N VAL A 69 -5.62 11.22 -10.77
CA VAL A 69 -4.58 12.24 -10.54
C VAL A 69 -4.39 12.55 -9.05
N TRP A 70 -5.43 12.37 -8.23
CA TRP A 70 -5.37 12.53 -6.78
C TRP A 70 -4.37 11.57 -6.10
N LEU A 71 -3.95 10.47 -6.76
CA LEU A 71 -2.85 9.60 -6.30
C LEU A 71 -1.49 10.30 -6.29
N SER A 72 -1.33 11.41 -7.02
CA SER A 72 -0.11 12.21 -7.02
C SER A 72 0.16 12.84 -5.66
N GLY A 73 -0.88 13.20 -4.91
CA GLY A 73 -0.80 13.73 -3.54
C GLY A 73 -0.48 12.69 -2.46
N VAL A 74 -0.26 11.42 -2.84
CA VAL A 74 0.07 10.34 -1.91
C VAL A 74 1.50 9.87 -2.14
N HIS A 75 2.21 9.67 -1.04
CA HIS A 75 3.60 9.24 -1.05
C HIS A 75 3.77 7.93 -1.84
N SER A 76 4.73 7.92 -2.77
CA SER A 76 4.92 6.83 -3.74
C SER A 76 5.18 5.48 -3.07
N GLN A 77 5.91 5.46 -1.95
CA GLN A 77 6.21 4.22 -1.23
C GLN A 77 4.95 3.54 -0.69
N ILE A 78 3.93 4.30 -0.30
CA ILE A 78 2.66 3.74 0.20
C ILE A 78 1.96 2.97 -0.92
N LEU A 79 1.87 3.58 -2.11
CA LEU A 79 1.25 2.96 -3.29
C LEU A 79 2.03 1.72 -3.75
N GLN A 80 3.36 1.81 -3.79
CA GLN A 80 4.21 0.66 -4.13
C GLN A 80 4.07 -0.47 -3.10
N GLN A 81 3.94 -0.15 -1.82
CA GLN A 81 3.81 -1.16 -0.78
C GLN A 81 2.47 -1.91 -0.86
N SER A 82 1.42 -1.25 -1.35
CA SER A 82 0.15 -1.88 -1.72
C SER A 82 0.33 -2.93 -2.81
N LEU A 83 1.06 -2.60 -3.88
CA LEU A 83 1.33 -3.55 -4.97
C LEU A 83 2.19 -4.73 -4.50
N LYS A 84 3.16 -4.49 -3.62
CA LYS A 84 3.97 -5.56 -3.00
C LYS A 84 3.12 -6.52 -2.16
N ASP A 85 2.09 -6.00 -1.49
CA ASP A 85 1.15 -6.84 -0.72
C ASP A 85 0.28 -7.69 -1.62
N LEU A 86 -0.22 -7.13 -2.72
CA LEU A 86 -0.92 -7.92 -3.73
C LEU A 86 -0.02 -9.00 -4.32
N ASP A 87 1.23 -8.66 -4.65
CA ASP A 87 2.19 -9.64 -5.18
C ASP A 87 2.50 -10.77 -4.21
N ARG A 88 2.65 -10.45 -2.92
CA ARG A 88 2.80 -11.46 -1.87
C ARG A 88 1.55 -12.32 -1.73
N ALA A 89 0.35 -11.74 -1.81
CA ALA A 89 -0.89 -12.50 -1.74
C ALA A 89 -1.00 -13.52 -2.88
N TYR A 90 -0.65 -13.12 -4.11
CA TYR A 90 -0.56 -14.05 -5.24
C TYR A 90 0.48 -15.15 -5.03
N LYS A 91 1.69 -14.81 -4.56
CA LYS A 91 2.73 -15.81 -4.23
C LYS A 91 2.21 -16.85 -3.24
N ASN A 92 1.60 -16.39 -2.14
CA ASN A 92 1.01 -17.27 -1.13
C ASN A 92 -0.11 -18.15 -1.70
N PHE A 93 -0.92 -17.62 -2.63
CA PHE A 93 -1.96 -18.37 -3.32
C PHE A 93 -1.39 -19.50 -4.17
N PHE A 94 -0.39 -19.21 -5.01
CA PHE A 94 0.26 -20.22 -5.85
C PHE A 94 1.03 -21.28 -5.04
N GLU A 95 1.62 -20.87 -3.91
CA GLU A 95 2.24 -21.78 -2.94
C GLU A 95 1.22 -22.56 -2.09
N LYS A 96 -0.08 -22.39 -2.32
CA LYS A 96 -1.18 -23.03 -1.56
C LYS A 96 -1.16 -22.73 -0.05
N ARG A 97 -0.59 -21.59 0.34
CA ARG A 97 -0.53 -21.10 1.74
C ARG A 97 -1.70 -20.20 2.10
N ALA A 98 -2.38 -19.65 1.10
CA ALA A 98 -3.55 -18.78 1.27
C ALA A 98 -4.53 -18.95 0.10
N GLY A 99 -5.76 -18.46 0.26
CA GLY A 99 -6.72 -18.38 -0.83
C GLY A 99 -6.38 -17.27 -1.84
N PHE A 100 -7.16 -17.19 -2.91
CA PHE A 100 -7.02 -16.16 -3.95
C PHE A 100 -7.08 -14.74 -3.34
N PRO A 101 -6.26 -13.79 -3.83
CA PRO A 101 -6.29 -12.41 -3.34
C PRO A 101 -7.68 -11.79 -3.46
N LYS A 102 -8.14 -11.12 -2.40
CA LYS A 102 -9.46 -10.48 -2.36
C LYS A 102 -9.35 -8.98 -2.54
N PHE A 103 -10.41 -8.38 -3.07
CA PHE A 103 -10.59 -6.93 -3.04
C PHE A 103 -10.67 -6.45 -1.59
N ARG A 104 -9.96 -5.35 -1.31
CA ARG A 104 -9.97 -4.69 -0.01
C ARG A 104 -11.20 -3.80 0.15
N ARG A 105 -11.75 -3.79 1.35
CA ARG A 105 -12.93 -3.00 1.74
C ARG A 105 -12.56 -1.93 2.77
N LYS A 106 -13.29 -0.82 2.76
CA LYS A 106 -13.14 0.25 3.75
C LYS A 106 -13.57 -0.26 5.13
N GLY A 107 -12.84 0.08 6.18
CA GLY A 107 -13.15 -0.28 7.56
C GLY A 107 -12.69 -1.67 8.02
N GLU A 108 -12.32 -2.59 7.12
CA GLU A 108 -11.82 -3.92 7.53
C GLU A 108 -10.31 -3.96 7.71
N ASN A 109 -9.56 -3.35 6.77
CA ASN A 109 -8.10 -3.42 6.73
C ASN A 109 -7.49 -2.07 6.30
N ASP A 110 -8.00 -0.98 6.87
CA ASP A 110 -7.53 0.39 6.61
C ASP A 110 -6.17 0.62 7.28
N SER A 111 -5.16 0.00 6.70
CA SER A 111 -3.76 0.10 7.08
C SER A 111 -2.91 0.42 5.85
N PHE A 112 -1.80 1.10 6.10
CA PHE A 112 -0.77 1.34 5.11
C PHE A 112 0.59 1.13 5.76
N ARG A 113 1.62 0.97 4.92
CA ARG A 113 2.99 0.78 5.40
C ARG A 113 3.89 1.84 4.82
N PHE A 114 4.70 2.40 5.71
CA PHE A 114 5.68 3.44 5.43
C PHE A 114 7.07 2.90 5.80
N PRO A 115 7.81 2.32 4.85
CA PRO A 115 9.00 1.52 5.17
C PRO A 115 10.24 2.36 5.51
N GLN A 116 10.30 3.62 5.08
CA GLN A 116 11.45 4.51 5.27
C GLN A 116 10.96 5.88 5.73
N GLY A 117 11.85 6.73 6.24
CA GLY A 117 11.50 8.11 6.61
C GLY A 117 10.75 8.24 7.95
N ALA A 118 10.58 7.16 8.72
CA ALA A 118 10.07 7.22 10.07
C ALA A 118 11.22 7.29 11.10
N ARG A 119 11.19 8.28 11.99
CA ARG A 119 12.14 8.45 13.10
C ARG A 119 11.39 8.58 14.42
N LEU A 120 11.81 7.79 15.41
CA LEU A 120 11.33 7.91 16.78
C LEU A 120 12.16 8.97 17.51
N ASP A 121 11.47 9.92 18.13
CA ASP A 121 12.01 10.93 19.02
C ASP A 121 11.50 10.61 20.44
N GLU A 122 12.21 9.67 21.10
CA GLU A 122 11.85 9.14 22.41
C GLU A 122 11.75 10.21 23.51
N PRO A 123 12.71 11.16 23.64
CA PRO A 123 12.65 12.19 24.67
C PRO A 123 11.37 13.03 24.62
N ASN A 124 10.80 13.20 23.43
CA ASN A 124 9.60 14.01 23.22
C ASN A 124 8.34 13.15 22.97
N ALA A 125 8.45 11.82 23.03
CA ALA A 125 7.39 10.87 22.69
C ALA A 125 6.74 11.14 21.32
N ARG A 126 7.55 11.48 20.30
CA ARG A 126 7.10 11.82 18.95
C ARG A 126 7.57 10.80 17.92
N ILE A 127 6.74 10.59 16.90
CA ILE A 127 7.13 9.85 15.70
C ILE A 127 7.09 10.84 14.54
N TRP A 128 8.26 11.08 13.95
CA TRP A 128 8.39 11.84 12.72
C TRP A 128 8.26 10.89 11.55
N CYS A 129 7.40 11.20 10.59
CA CYS A 129 7.44 10.57 9.28
C CYS A 129 7.70 11.67 8.26
N GLN A 130 8.80 11.57 7.54
CA GLN A 130 9.12 12.48 6.45
C GLN A 130 8.36 12.03 5.21
N TRP A 131 7.31 12.76 4.84
CA TRP A 131 6.49 12.52 3.66
C TRP A 131 6.66 13.61 2.58
N GLU A 132 7.66 14.49 2.76
CA GLU A 132 8.15 15.49 1.79
C GLU A 132 9.33 14.96 0.98
#